data_AF-A0A353M6B7-F1
#
_entry.id   AF-A0A353M6B7-F1
#
_cell.length_a   1.000
_cell.length_b   1.000
_cell.length_c   1.000
_cell.angle_alpha   90.00
_cell.angle_beta   90.00
_cell.angle_gamma   90.00
#
_symmetry.space_group_name_H-M   'P 1'
#
loop_
_entity.id
_entity.type
_entity.pdbx_description
1 polymer ?
#
loop_
_entity_poly.entity_id
_entity_poly.type
_entity_poly.pdbx_seq_one_letter_code
_entity_poly.pdbx_strand_id
1 'polypeptide(L)'
;NLGYQISGSDIHENKATRRLQNLGCAISYKHSADQVVTAQAVVVSSAISDNNPELIKAHELNIPTVPRAEMLAEIMRFRFGIAVAGTHGKTTTT
;
A
#
# COMPACT_ATOMS: atom_id res chain seq x y z
N ASN A 1 -7.71 -12.47 -5.43
CA ASN A 1 -6.27 -12.73 -5.61
C ASN A 1 -5.63 -12.61 -4.22
N LEU A 2 -5.11 -13.71 -3.66
CA LEU A 2 -4.67 -13.91 -2.25
C LEU A 2 -5.71 -13.80 -1.12
N GLY A 3 -6.82 -13.08 -1.29
CA GLY A 3 -7.97 -13.13 -0.36
C GLY A 3 -7.85 -12.22 0.87
N TYR A 4 -6.86 -11.31 0.89
CA TYR A 4 -6.73 -10.31 1.93
C TYR A 4 -7.78 -9.20 1.81
N GLN A 5 -8.18 -8.65 2.96
CA GLN A 5 -8.94 -7.41 3.02
C GLN A 5 -7.97 -6.24 2.87
N ILE A 6 -8.23 -5.38 1.88
CA ILE A 6 -7.37 -4.24 1.55
C ILE A 6 -8.16 -2.95 1.70
N SER A 7 -7.61 -2.01 2.45
CA SER A 7 -8.04 -0.61 2.51
C SER A 7 -6.85 0.31 2.23
N GLY A 8 -7.12 1.59 1.98
CA GLY A 8 -6.06 2.58 1.79
C GLY A 8 -6.53 4.01 1.86
N SER A 9 -5.56 4.93 1.87
CA SER A 9 -5.77 6.37 1.89
C SER A 9 -4.93 7.04 0.80
N ASP A 10 -5.46 8.11 0.22
CA ASP A 10 -4.73 8.98 -0.70
C ASP A 10 -5.19 10.43 -0.48
N ILE A 11 -4.46 11.42 -0.99
CA ILE A 11 -4.83 12.84 -0.90
C ILE A 11 -5.85 13.18 -1.99
N HIS A 12 -5.81 12.50 -3.14
CA HIS A 12 -6.68 12.79 -4.27
C HIS A 12 -7.23 11.52 -4.94
N GLU A 13 -8.46 11.61 -5.44
CA GLU A 13 -9.00 10.58 -6.32
C GLU A 13 -8.26 10.55 -7.66
N ASN A 14 -7.92 9.35 -8.12
CA ASN A 14 -7.30 9.12 -9.41
C ASN A 14 -7.80 7.82 -10.05
N LYS A 15 -7.32 7.52 -11.27
CA LYS A 15 -7.74 6.32 -12.01
C LYS A 15 -7.44 5.02 -11.25
N ALA A 16 -6.34 4.97 -10.49
CA ALA A 16 -5.95 3.80 -9.73
C ALA A 16 -6.84 3.61 -8.50
N THR A 17 -7.12 4.66 -7.72
CA THR A 17 -8.00 4.57 -6.55
C THR A 17 -9.42 4.18 -6.96
N ARG A 18 -9.96 4.76 -8.04
CA ARG A 18 -11.28 4.38 -8.56
C ARG A 18 -11.33 2.91 -8.98
N ARG A 19 -10.29 2.41 -9.66
CA ARG A 19 -10.20 1.00 -10.03
C ARG A 19 -10.17 0.09 -8.80
N LEU A 20 -9.42 0.44 -7.76
CA LEU A 20 -9.35 -0.32 -6.52
C LEU A 20 -10.69 -0.32 -5.77
N GLN A 21 -11.41 0.80 -5.73
CA GLN A 21 -12.77 0.87 -5.18
C GLN A 21 -13.72 -0.07 -5.93
N ASN A 22 -13.66 -0.08 -7.27
CA ASN A 22 -14.47 -1.01 -8.08
C ASN A 22 -14.12 -2.49 -7.85
N LEU A 23 -12.91 -2.78 -7.36
CA LEU A 23 -12.49 -4.12 -6.95
C LEU A 23 -12.85 -4.46 -5.50
N GLY A 24 -13.51 -3.54 -4.78
CA GLY A 24 -13.98 -3.73 -3.41
C GLY A 24 -13.07 -3.17 -2.31
N CYS A 25 -12.00 -2.44 -2.66
CA CYS A 25 -11.13 -1.82 -1.66
C CYS A 25 -11.81 -0.59 -1.04
N ALA A 26 -11.78 -0.48 0.29
CA ALA A 26 -12.20 0.74 0.97
C ALA A 26 -11.10 1.81 0.83
N ILE A 27 -11.42 2.96 0.23
CA ILE A 27 -10.46 4.06 0.04
C ILE A 27 -10.99 5.35 0.66
N SER A 28 -10.14 6.00 1.46
CA SER A 28 -10.35 7.35 2.01
C SER A 28 -9.50 8.39 1.26
N TYR A 29 -10.06 9.58 1.02
CA TYR A 29 -9.34 10.71 0.41
C TYR A 29 -8.86 11.75 1.44
N LYS A 30 -8.78 11.33 2.70
CA LYS A 30 -8.25 12.12 3.80
C LYS A 30 -7.50 11.20 4.74
N HIS A 31 -6.29 11.60 5.11
CA HIS A 31 -5.53 10.90 6.12
C HIS A 31 -6.15 11.06 7.50
N SER A 32 -6.41 9.95 8.18
CA SER A 32 -6.99 9.94 9.53
C SER A 32 -6.49 8.73 10.32
N ALA A 33 -6.21 8.92 11.61
CA ALA A 33 -5.79 7.85 12.51
C ALA A 33 -6.76 6.65 12.53
N ASP A 34 -8.05 6.88 12.33
CA ASP A 34 -9.07 5.83 12.34
C ASP A 34 -8.90 4.79 11.21
N GLN A 35 -8.17 5.13 10.14
CA GLN A 35 -8.01 4.26 8.98
C GLN A 35 -7.18 3.00 9.27
N VAL A 36 -6.32 3.03 10.29
CA VAL A 36 -5.41 1.92 10.62
C VAL A 36 -5.86 1.07 11.79
N VAL A 37 -6.94 1.45 12.50
CA VAL A 37 -7.32 0.82 13.79
C VAL A 37 -7.59 -0.68 13.67
N THR A 38 -8.09 -1.13 12.52
CA THR A 38 -8.38 -2.56 12.26
C THR A 38 -7.34 -3.23 11.36
N ALA A 39 -6.30 -2.51 10.96
CA ALA A 39 -5.27 -3.03 10.08
C ALA A 39 -4.33 -3.98 10.83
N GLN A 40 -3.92 -5.06 10.16
CA GLN A 40 -2.93 -6.01 10.69
C GLN A 40 -1.50 -5.68 10.25
N ALA A 41 -1.37 -4.86 9.21
CA ALA A 41 -0.12 -4.29 8.74
C ALA A 41 -0.42 -3.02 7.94
N VAL A 42 0.51 -2.07 7.95
CA VAL A 42 0.41 -0.82 7.18
C VAL A 42 1.53 -0.78 6.16
N VAL A 43 1.21 -0.42 4.92
CA VAL A 43 2.21 -0.30 3.84
C VAL A 43 2.35 1.17 3.48
N VAL A 44 3.57 1.70 3.55
CA VAL A 44 3.84 3.12 3.30
C VAL A 44 4.73 3.30 2.07
N SER A 45 4.47 4.40 1.37
CA SER A 45 5.38 4.88 0.33
C SER A 45 6.41 5.81 0.93
N SER A 46 7.53 6.01 0.23
CA SER A 46 8.56 7.00 0.60
C SER A 46 8.06 8.46 0.62
N ALA A 47 6.87 8.74 0.10
CA ALA A 47 6.27 10.08 0.10
C ALA A 47 5.43 10.37 1.36
N ILE A 48 5.19 9.37 2.22
CA ILE A 48 4.43 9.57 3.45
C ILE A 48 5.36 10.15 4.52
N SER A 49 4.98 11.29 5.09
CA SER A 49 5.70 11.92 6.20
C SER A 49 5.49 11.16 7.51
N ASP A 50 6.48 11.16 8.39
CA ASP A 50 6.38 10.62 9.75
C ASP A 50 5.29 11.30 10.59
N ASN A 51 4.89 12.53 10.23
CA ASN A 51 3.78 13.25 10.86
C ASN A 51 2.40 12.79 10.36
N ASN A 52 2.32 11.78 9.50
CA ASN A 52 1.04 11.28 9.01
C ASN A 52 0.26 10.63 10.18
N PRO A 53 -1.01 11.03 10.41
CA PRO A 53 -1.79 10.54 11.55
C PRO A 53 -2.02 9.01 11.53
N GLU A 54 -2.04 8.38 10.35
CA GLU A 54 -2.15 6.93 10.21
C GLU A 54 -0.89 6.22 10.67
N LEU A 55 0.28 6.79 10.36
CA LEU A 55 1.58 6.23 10.69
C LEU A 55 1.85 6.35 12.20
N ILE A 56 1.57 7.53 12.77
CA ILE A 56 1.62 7.75 14.22
C ILE A 56 0.71 6.75 14.93
N LYS A 57 -0.54 6.60 14.46
CA LYS A 57 -1.50 5.68 15.08
C LYS A 57 -1.09 4.21 14.95
N ALA A 58 -0.54 3.81 13.81
CA ALA A 58 -0.03 2.47 13.61
C ALA A 58 1.09 2.15 14.62
N HIS A 59 2.00 3.09 14.86
CA HIS A 59 3.04 2.95 15.88
C HIS A 59 2.49 2.86 17.29
N GLU A 60 1.53 3.71 17.67
CA GLU A 60 0.86 3.63 18.98
C GLU A 60 0.21 2.26 19.23
N LEU A 61 -0.37 1.67 18.19
CA LEU A 61 -1.05 0.37 18.25
C LEU A 61 -0.10 -0.82 18.03
N ASN A 62 1.21 -0.59 17.86
CA ASN A 62 2.21 -1.60 17.50
C ASN A 62 1.85 -2.41 16.23
N ILE A 63 1.18 -1.76 15.28
CA ILE A 63 0.89 -2.35 13.97
C ILE A 63 2.16 -2.28 13.12
N PRO A 64 2.60 -3.39 12.50
CA PRO A 64 3.81 -3.40 11.71
C PRO A 64 3.65 -2.52 10.46
N THR A 65 4.58 -1.59 10.29
CA THR A 65 4.66 -0.73 9.11
C THR A 65 5.76 -1.25 8.18
N VAL A 66 5.42 -1.50 6.92
CA VAL A 66 6.30 -2.11 5.92
C VAL A 66 6.48 -1.14 4.74
N PRO A 67 7.71 -0.90 4.27
CA PRO A 67 7.94 -0.15 3.04
C PRO A 67 7.30 -0.84 1.83
N ARG A 68 6.73 -0.05 0.91
CA ARG A 68 6.13 -0.55 -0.34
C ARG A 68 7.04 -1.50 -1.14
N ALA A 69 8.36 -1.26 -1.15
CA ALA A 69 9.30 -2.12 -1.87
C ALA A 69 9.40 -3.53 -1.24
N GLU A 70 9.39 -3.61 0.08
CA GLU A 70 9.42 -4.89 0.80
C GLU A 70 8.10 -5.65 0.63
N MET A 71 6.97 -4.96 0.73
CA MET A 71 5.67 -5.59 0.47
C MET A 71 5.59 -6.16 -0.96
N LEU A 72 6.14 -5.46 -1.96
CA LEU A 72 6.21 -5.98 -3.32
C LEU A 72 7.03 -7.28 -3.39
N ALA A 73 8.19 -7.33 -2.73
CA ALA A 73 9.02 -8.52 -2.67
C ALA A 73 8.30 -9.70 -1.99
N GLU A 74 7.56 -9.45 -0.90
CA GLU A 74 6.77 -10.47 -0.22
C GLU A 74 5.65 -11.05 -1.11
N ILE A 75 4.97 -10.21 -1.89
CA ILE A 75 3.95 -10.68 -2.84
C ILE A 75 4.56 -11.63 -3.88
N MET A 76 5.78 -11.35 -4.35
CA MET A 76 6.46 -12.21 -5.32
C MET A 76 6.72 -13.62 -4.79
N ARG A 77 6.87 -13.81 -3.46
CA ARG A 77 7.10 -15.13 -2.85
C ARG A 77 5.95 -16.11 -3.06
N PHE A 78 4.74 -15.62 -3.32
CA PHE A 78 3.55 -16.47 -3.49
C PHE A 78 3.30 -16.88 -4.95
N ARG A 79 4.17 -16.50 -5.89
CA ARG A 79 3.99 -16.74 -7.34
C ARG A 79 5.33 -17.06 -8.01
N PHE A 80 5.27 -17.59 -9.23
CA PHE A 80 6.44 -17.60 -10.11
C PHE A 80 6.72 -16.17 -10.56
N GLY A 81 7.77 -15.54 -9.99
CA GLY A 81 8.14 -14.16 -10.25
C GLY A 81 9.23 -14.04 -11.32
N ILE A 82 9.05 -13.13 -12.26
CA ILE A 82 10.08 -12.70 -13.20
C ILE A 82 10.50 -11.28 -12.83
N ALA A 83 11.78 -11.09 -12.52
CA ALA A 83 12.33 -9.77 -12.21
C ALA A 83 12.99 -9.16 -13.45
N VAL A 84 12.45 -8.04 -13.93
CA VAL A 84 13.03 -7.25 -15.03
C VAL A 84 13.82 -6.08 -14.44
N ALA A 85 15.14 -6.08 -14.61
CA ALA A 85 16.06 -5.06 -14.09
C ALA A 85 16.71 -4.24 -15.22
N GLY A 86 17.20 -3.03 -14.90
CA GLY A 86 17.89 -2.15 -15.84
C GLY A 86 17.50 -0.68 -15.68
N THR A 87 18.35 0.25 -16.09
CA THR A 87 18.09 1.70 -15.91
C THR A 87 16.94 2.18 -16.80
N HIS A 88 16.85 1.69 -18.03
CA HIS A 88 15.83 2.04 -19.03
C HIS A 88 15.04 0.80 -19.48
N GLY A 89 13.85 1.00 -20.06
CA GLY A 89 13.07 -0.08 -20.69
C GLY A 89 12.22 -0.95 -19.75
N LYS A 90 12.37 -0.88 -18.42
CA LYS A 90 11.64 -1.73 -17.46
C LYS A 90 10.12 -1.72 -17.66
N THR A 91 9.51 -0.54 -17.75
CA THR A 91 8.05 -0.38 -17.88
C THR A 91 7.53 -0.83 -19.25
N THR A 92 8.38 -0.82 -20.28
CA THR A 92 8.00 -1.28 -21.62
C THR A 92 8.11 -2.80 -21.74
N THR A 93 9.09 -3.38 -21.05
CA THR A 93 9.37 -4.83 -21.08
C THR A 93 8.47 -5.63 -20.14
N THR A 94 7.99 -5.02 -19.04
CA THR A 94 7.13 -5.67 -18.03
C THR A 94 5.66 -5.54 -18.41
#